data_AF-A0A534PYV7-F1
#
_entry.id   AF-A0A534PYV7-F1
#
_cell.length_a   1.000
_cell.length_b   1.000
_cell.length_c   1.000
_cell.angle_alpha   90.00
_cell.angle_beta   90.00
_cell.angle_gamma   90.00
#
_symmetry.space_group_name_H-M   'P 1'
#
loop_
_entity.id
_entity.type
_entity.pdbx_description
1 polymer ?
#
loop_
_entity_poly.entity_id
_entity_poly.type
_entity_poly.pdbx_seq_one_letter_code
_entity_poly.pdbx_strand_id
1 'polypeptide(L)'
;MDPAWPPGGVLAVATDALWGITVIPDGLGGAHVLWYTGNNQERGTHVLASGQFAPGLDSTGVLLPAPGSKPFVRTPVGRPFVPYVIADAAPNGGLVFAWPDTALSPTPSVRVRWLQSNYTADPSEPAEGRLILPSSFADLCGLHSDGIGGAFVAWVTYTDRGPSYPYLAQIQMTRLLPSSLVGVPPHSGRISTLAISAPRPNPARDAVALDLTLPDDSPARVELLDVAGRVQRSQLVVGAGPHSVGFDRLGSLPPGLYFARAAARAGARSVRVVVSR
;
A
#
# COMPACT_ATOMS: atom_id res chain seq x y z
N MET A 1 -5.66 -10.21 38.45
CA MET A 1 -4.69 -9.17 38.07
C MET A 1 -3.40 -9.85 37.68
N ASP A 2 -2.75 -9.38 36.62
CA ASP A 2 -1.44 -9.88 36.21
C ASP A 2 -0.40 -9.51 37.29
N PRO A 3 0.33 -10.49 37.87
CA PRO A 3 1.33 -10.22 38.89
C PRO A 3 2.54 -9.42 38.38
N ALA A 4 2.76 -9.34 37.07
CA ALA A 4 3.79 -8.49 36.49
C ALA A 4 3.43 -6.99 36.54
N TRP A 5 2.16 -6.65 36.80
CA TRP A 5 1.67 -5.28 36.83
C TRP A 5 1.46 -4.79 38.27
N PRO A 6 1.80 -3.52 38.57
CA PRO A 6 1.50 -2.93 39.87
C PRO A 6 0.00 -3.00 40.18
N PRO A 7 -0.41 -3.38 41.40
CA PRO A 7 -1.84 -3.45 41.77
C PRO A 7 -2.58 -2.11 41.66
N GLY A 8 -1.86 -0.99 41.75
CA GLY A 8 -2.38 0.37 41.54
C GLY A 8 -2.42 0.83 40.08
N GLY A 9 -2.04 -0.04 39.13
CA GLY A 9 -1.88 0.28 37.72
C GLY A 9 -0.51 0.87 37.38
N VAL A 10 -0.22 0.95 36.08
CA VAL A 10 0.95 1.65 35.54
C VAL A 10 0.55 3.08 35.17
N LEU A 11 1.37 4.06 35.55
CA LEU A 11 1.24 5.42 35.03
C LEU A 11 1.69 5.44 33.56
N ALA A 12 0.77 5.17 32.64
CA ALA A 12 1.08 5.14 31.21
C ALA A 12 1.27 6.55 30.62
N VAL A 13 0.56 7.57 31.14
CA VAL A 13 0.61 8.95 30.62
C VAL A 13 0.65 9.93 31.79
N ALA A 14 1.60 10.86 31.78
CA ALA A 14 1.86 11.79 32.90
C ALA A 14 1.53 13.26 32.60
N THR A 15 0.78 13.56 31.52
CA THR A 15 0.46 14.95 31.14
C THR A 15 -0.66 15.54 31.98
N ASP A 16 -0.61 16.85 32.17
CA ASP A 16 -1.58 17.66 32.92
C ASP A 16 -2.89 17.93 32.17
N ALA A 17 -2.85 17.90 30.83
CA ALA A 17 -4.02 18.03 29.97
C ALA A 17 -4.07 16.90 28.92
N LEU A 18 -5.01 15.98 29.09
CA LEU A 18 -5.21 14.82 28.23
C LEU A 18 -6.69 14.63 27.87
N TRP A 19 -6.93 14.26 26.62
CA TRP A 19 -8.24 13.85 26.13
C TRP A 19 -8.07 12.89 24.95
N GLY A 20 -9.15 12.22 24.58
CA GLY A 20 -9.16 11.31 23.44
C GLY A 20 -8.19 10.13 23.54
N ILE A 21 -8.37 9.27 24.54
CA ILE A 21 -7.43 8.17 24.84
C ILE A 21 -7.78 6.92 24.03
N THR A 22 -6.77 6.31 23.41
CA THR A 22 -6.86 5.00 22.75
C THR A 22 -5.87 4.04 23.38
N VAL A 23 -6.31 2.83 23.75
CA VAL A 23 -5.43 1.75 24.20
C VAL A 23 -5.58 0.59 23.24
N ILE A 24 -4.47 0.14 22.64
CA ILE A 24 -4.43 -0.89 21.60
C ILE A 24 -3.49 -2.00 22.07
N PRO A 25 -3.93 -3.26 22.14
CA PRO A 25 -3.04 -4.37 22.50
C PRO A 25 -1.94 -4.53 21.44
N ASP A 26 -0.71 -4.79 21.88
CA ASP A 26 0.44 -4.99 20.98
C ASP A 26 0.58 -6.44 20.45
N GLY A 27 -0.29 -7.34 20.90
CA GLY A 27 -0.28 -8.77 20.56
C GLY A 27 0.79 -9.60 21.29
N LEU A 28 1.63 -8.98 22.12
CA LEU A 28 2.71 -9.58 22.90
C LEU A 28 2.49 -9.47 24.42
N GLY A 29 1.31 -9.00 24.83
CA GLY A 29 0.89 -8.85 26.23
C GLY A 29 1.07 -7.43 26.78
N GLY A 30 1.59 -6.50 25.98
CA GLY A 30 1.61 -5.07 26.27
C GLY A 30 0.49 -4.31 25.55
N ALA A 31 0.60 -2.98 25.56
CA ALA A 31 -0.34 -2.09 24.90
C ALA A 31 0.32 -0.78 24.45
N HIS A 32 -0.09 -0.31 23.27
CA HIS A 32 0.08 1.06 22.85
C HIS A 32 -0.98 1.94 23.51
N VAL A 33 -0.56 3.08 24.05
CA VAL A 33 -1.44 4.08 24.67
C VAL A 33 -1.27 5.39 23.90
N LEU A 34 -2.34 5.91 23.34
CA LEU A 34 -2.36 7.10 22.50
C LEU A 34 -3.31 8.13 23.08
N TRP A 35 -2.99 9.41 22.93
CA TRP A 35 -3.80 10.51 23.46
C TRP A 35 -3.59 11.80 22.68
N TYR A 36 -4.53 12.73 22.87
CA TYR A 36 -4.30 14.14 22.57
C TYR A 36 -3.83 14.88 23.81
N THR A 37 -2.84 15.73 23.64
CA THR A 37 -2.44 16.72 24.64
C THR A 37 -3.41 17.91 24.67
N GLY A 38 -3.32 18.76 25.70
CA GLY A 38 -4.13 19.99 25.80
C GLY A 38 -3.95 20.98 24.66
N ASN A 39 -2.84 20.92 23.91
CA ASN A 39 -2.60 21.69 22.69
C ASN A 39 -2.93 20.92 21.40
N ASN A 40 -3.77 19.88 21.50
CA ASN A 40 -4.28 19.06 20.39
C ASN A 40 -3.18 18.35 19.58
N GLN A 41 -2.09 17.90 20.21
CA GLN A 41 -1.09 17.07 19.56
C GLN A 41 -1.35 15.60 19.84
N GLU A 42 -1.34 14.77 18.79
CA GLU A 42 -1.42 13.32 18.90
C GLU A 42 -0.09 12.74 19.38
N ARG A 43 -0.12 12.04 20.51
CA ARG A 43 1.03 11.36 21.10
C ARG A 43 0.76 9.90 21.39
N GLY A 44 1.82 9.12 21.48
CA GLY A 44 1.75 7.73 21.90
C GLY A 44 2.92 7.28 22.76
N THR A 45 2.69 6.24 23.55
CA THR A 45 3.70 5.46 24.27
C THR A 45 3.37 3.96 24.21
N HIS A 46 4.36 3.10 24.44
CA HIS A 46 4.19 1.65 24.42
C HIS A 46 4.59 1.07 25.77
N VAL A 47 3.63 0.42 26.43
CA VAL A 47 3.85 -0.31 27.68
C VAL A 47 3.96 -1.80 27.36
N LEU A 48 5.07 -2.43 27.74
CA LEU A 48 5.33 -3.85 27.50
C LEU A 48 4.53 -4.73 28.47
N ALA A 49 4.50 -6.04 28.21
CA ALA A 49 3.88 -7.03 29.10
C ALA A 49 4.40 -6.98 30.56
N SER A 50 5.61 -6.48 30.77
CA SER A 50 6.21 -6.27 32.10
C SER A 50 5.69 -5.03 32.84
N GLY A 51 4.79 -4.25 32.25
CA GLY A 51 4.34 -2.96 32.78
C GLY A 51 5.38 -1.84 32.67
N GLN A 52 6.54 -2.09 32.05
CA GLN A 52 7.55 -1.07 31.76
C GLN A 52 7.33 -0.44 30.39
N PHE A 53 7.87 0.75 30.16
CA PHE A 53 7.87 1.35 28.82
C PHE A 53 8.82 0.60 27.88
N ALA A 54 8.47 0.55 26.59
CA ALA A 54 9.38 0.08 25.56
C ALA A 54 10.62 0.99 25.49
N PRO A 55 11.80 0.45 25.09
CA PRO A 55 13.03 1.22 25.05
C PRO A 55 12.89 2.54 24.25
N GLY A 56 13.30 3.65 24.87
CA GLY A 56 13.24 4.99 24.26
C GLY A 56 11.89 5.70 24.39
N LEU A 57 10.90 5.09 25.05
CA LEU A 57 9.61 5.70 25.34
C LEU A 57 9.43 5.89 26.85
N ASP A 58 8.51 6.79 27.20
CA ASP A 58 8.16 7.12 28.58
C ASP A 58 6.70 7.61 28.66
N SER A 59 6.30 8.10 29.83
CA SER A 59 4.95 8.61 30.09
C SER A 59 4.64 9.96 29.43
N THR A 60 5.61 10.60 28.77
CA THR A 60 5.41 11.84 27.99
C THR A 60 5.11 11.56 26.53
N GLY A 61 5.45 10.35 26.07
CA GLY A 61 5.21 9.87 24.72
C GLY A 61 5.93 10.67 23.63
N VAL A 62 5.77 10.19 22.39
CA VAL A 62 6.31 10.83 21.19
C VAL A 62 5.17 11.30 20.29
N LEU A 63 5.44 12.28 19.45
CA LEU A 63 4.50 12.74 18.42
C LEU A 63 4.29 11.63 17.38
N LEU A 64 3.04 11.36 17.05
CA LEU A 64 2.67 10.34 16.05
C LEU A 64 2.70 10.88 14.60
N PRO A 65 2.19 12.10 14.31
CA PRO A 65 2.21 12.64 12.96
C PRO A 65 3.63 12.83 12.43
N ALA A 66 3.79 12.77 11.11
CA ALA A 66 5.10 12.98 10.48
C ALA A 66 5.59 14.44 10.67
N PRO A 67 6.91 14.68 10.76
CA PRO A 67 7.46 16.04 10.86
C PRO A 67 6.93 16.95 9.75
N GLY A 68 6.50 18.17 10.11
CA GLY A 68 5.93 19.12 9.14
C GLY A 68 4.43 18.93 8.84
N SER A 69 3.80 17.88 9.36
CA SER A 69 2.33 17.74 9.34
C SER A 69 1.64 18.88 10.08
N LYS A 70 0.43 19.24 9.65
CA LYS A 70 -0.45 20.18 10.37
C LYS A 70 -1.72 19.45 10.78
N PRO A 71 -1.63 18.53 11.78
CA PRO A 71 -2.80 17.81 12.26
C PRO A 71 -3.86 18.80 12.74
N PHE A 72 -5.10 18.50 12.42
CA PHE A 72 -6.22 19.33 12.83
C PHE A 72 -7.30 18.45 13.43
N VAL A 73 -7.72 18.80 14.64
CA VAL A 73 -8.87 18.20 15.28
C VAL A 73 -10.01 19.19 15.27
N ARG A 74 -11.12 18.82 14.62
CA ARG A 74 -12.36 19.58 14.71
C ARG A 74 -12.97 19.35 16.09
N THR A 75 -12.84 20.35 16.95
CA THR A 75 -13.67 20.51 18.14
C THR A 75 -14.78 21.50 17.80
N PRO A 76 -16.03 21.08 17.51
CA PRO A 76 -17.12 22.03 17.62
C PRO A 76 -17.10 22.61 19.04
N VAL A 77 -17.40 23.90 19.12
CA VAL A 77 -17.30 24.70 20.34
C VAL A 77 -17.80 23.89 21.54
N GLY A 78 -16.88 23.50 22.41
CA GLY A 78 -17.17 22.82 23.67
C GLY A 78 -16.71 21.36 23.82
N ARG A 79 -16.53 20.55 22.76
CA ARG A 79 -16.02 19.15 22.88
C ARG A 79 -15.40 18.61 21.57
N PRO A 80 -14.39 17.71 21.63
CA PRO A 80 -13.92 17.00 20.44
C PRO A 80 -14.96 16.01 19.91
N PHE A 81 -15.14 15.97 18.58
CA PHE A 81 -16.00 14.98 17.90
C PHE A 81 -15.43 13.57 17.95
N VAL A 82 -14.13 13.42 18.26
CA VAL A 82 -13.45 12.13 18.34
C VAL A 82 -12.92 11.92 19.76
N PRO A 83 -13.51 11.02 20.56
CA PRO A 83 -13.08 10.75 21.93
C PRO A 83 -11.87 9.79 22.01
N TYR A 84 -11.14 9.59 20.91
CA TYR A 84 -10.00 8.70 20.82
C TYR A 84 -9.07 9.11 19.66
N VAL A 85 -7.77 8.82 19.76
CA VAL A 85 -6.83 8.92 18.63
C VAL A 85 -7.12 7.80 17.64
N ILE A 86 -7.29 8.14 16.36
CA ILE A 86 -7.64 7.20 15.29
C ILE A 86 -6.41 6.35 14.91
N ALA A 87 -6.33 5.14 15.47
CA ALA A 87 -5.26 4.19 15.21
C ALA A 87 -5.75 2.74 15.39
N ASP A 88 -5.01 1.78 14.84
CA ASP A 88 -5.20 0.35 15.08
C ASP A 88 -3.85 -0.40 15.10
N ALA A 89 -3.82 -1.61 15.63
CA ALA A 89 -2.65 -2.47 15.63
C ALA A 89 -2.27 -2.87 14.20
N ALA A 90 -1.00 -2.71 13.85
CA ALA A 90 -0.47 -3.19 12.57
C ALA A 90 0.14 -4.60 12.74
N PRO A 91 0.13 -5.45 11.68
CA PRO A 91 0.70 -6.81 11.75
C PRO A 91 2.20 -6.87 12.07
N ASN A 92 2.91 -5.76 11.93
CA ASN A 92 4.33 -5.61 12.27
C ASN A 92 4.57 -5.42 13.78
N GLY A 93 3.53 -5.49 14.62
CA GLY A 93 3.60 -5.23 16.06
C GLY A 93 3.64 -3.76 16.44
N GLY A 94 3.49 -2.86 15.47
CA GLY A 94 3.33 -1.42 15.67
C GLY A 94 1.89 -0.96 15.39
N LEU A 95 1.75 0.20 14.76
CA LEU A 95 0.45 0.85 14.55
C LEU A 95 0.23 1.24 13.10
N VAL A 96 -1.04 1.25 12.70
CA VAL A 96 -1.53 2.12 11.63
C VAL A 96 -2.28 3.28 12.27
N PHE A 97 -1.96 4.51 11.85
CA PHE A 97 -2.43 5.74 12.47
C PHE A 97 -2.94 6.70 11.39
N ALA A 98 -4.06 7.38 11.63
CA ALA A 98 -4.63 8.34 10.69
C ALA A 98 -4.95 9.68 11.35
N TRP A 99 -4.76 10.76 10.59
CA TRP A 99 -5.07 12.12 11.04
C TRP A 99 -5.58 12.99 9.88
N PRO A 100 -6.50 13.94 10.13
CA PRO A 100 -6.75 15.02 9.20
C PRO A 100 -5.51 15.92 9.15
N ASP A 101 -5.05 16.27 7.95
CA ASP A 101 -3.90 17.15 7.77
C ASP A 101 -4.33 18.41 7.03
N THR A 102 -4.00 19.57 7.58
CA THR A 102 -4.29 20.88 6.99
C THR A 102 -3.09 21.47 6.23
N ALA A 103 -2.01 20.71 6.07
CA ALA A 103 -0.84 21.13 5.28
C ALA A 103 -1.19 21.50 3.84
N LEU A 104 -2.24 20.91 3.25
CA LEU A 104 -2.72 21.19 1.90
C LEU A 104 -3.94 22.13 1.85
N SER A 105 -4.30 22.78 2.96
CA SER A 105 -5.44 23.71 3.01
C SER A 105 -5.38 24.76 1.88
N PRO A 106 -6.50 25.03 1.17
CA PRO A 106 -7.88 24.64 1.52
C PRO A 106 -8.30 23.25 1.03
N THR A 107 -7.44 22.49 0.36
CA THR A 107 -7.76 21.13 -0.07
C THR A 107 -7.91 20.20 1.15
N PRO A 108 -9.06 19.53 1.34
CA PRO A 108 -9.22 18.54 2.40
C PRO A 108 -8.24 17.39 2.21
N SER A 109 -7.50 17.06 3.27
CA SER A 109 -6.59 15.91 3.26
C SER A 109 -6.65 15.12 4.55
N VAL A 110 -6.55 13.81 4.39
CA VAL A 110 -6.34 12.84 5.47
C VAL A 110 -5.03 12.12 5.17
N ARG A 111 -4.24 11.86 6.21
CA ARG A 111 -3.04 11.03 6.11
C ARG A 111 -3.19 9.76 6.92
N VAL A 112 -2.56 8.70 6.42
CA VAL A 112 -2.45 7.41 7.10
C VAL A 112 -1.01 6.95 7.07
N ARG A 113 -0.45 6.59 8.22
CA ARG A 113 0.95 6.16 8.35
C ARG A 113 1.03 4.85 9.12
N TRP A 114 2.03 4.05 8.76
CA TRP A 114 2.40 2.83 9.46
C TRP A 114 3.65 3.08 10.28
N LEU A 115 3.63 2.60 11.51
CA LEU A 115 4.68 2.75 12.50
C LEU A 115 5.13 1.37 12.98
N GLN A 116 6.40 1.26 13.31
CA GLN A 116 6.95 0.13 14.08
C GLN A 116 6.58 0.28 15.57
N SER A 117 6.85 -0.75 16.38
CA SER A 117 6.49 -0.76 17.82
C SER A 117 7.16 0.36 18.64
N ASN A 118 8.33 0.83 18.19
CA ASN A 118 9.05 1.98 18.74
C ASN A 118 8.60 3.35 18.17
N TYR A 119 7.52 3.36 17.38
CA TYR A 119 6.99 4.51 16.66
C TYR A 119 7.90 5.17 15.61
N THR A 120 8.96 4.48 15.17
CA THR A 120 9.61 4.88 13.91
C THR A 120 8.73 4.52 12.73
N ALA A 121 8.88 5.26 11.62
CA ALA A 121 8.14 4.97 10.39
C ALA A 121 8.38 3.53 9.94
N ASP A 122 7.33 2.84 9.48
CA ASP A 122 7.52 1.59 8.74
C ASP A 122 8.29 1.91 7.44
N PRO A 123 9.48 1.32 7.21
CA PRO A 123 10.31 1.63 6.05
C PRO A 123 9.71 1.14 4.72
N SER A 124 8.70 0.26 4.77
CA SER A 124 7.97 -0.19 3.58
C SER A 124 6.88 0.79 3.14
N GLU A 125 6.61 1.83 3.94
CA GLU A 125 5.58 2.84 3.67
C GLU A 125 6.17 4.26 3.62
N PRO A 126 5.53 5.21 2.92
CA PRO A 126 5.96 6.60 2.94
C PRO A 126 5.99 7.17 4.37
N ALA A 127 7.15 7.69 4.78
CA ALA A 127 7.32 8.26 6.10
C ALA A 127 6.39 9.45 6.37
N GLU A 128 5.99 10.21 5.37
CA GLU A 128 5.02 11.30 5.52
C GLU A 128 3.57 10.82 5.67
N GLY A 129 3.34 9.51 5.63
CA GLY A 129 2.02 8.91 5.49
C GLY A 129 1.48 9.02 4.07
N ARG A 130 0.55 8.13 3.75
CA ARG A 130 -0.20 8.13 2.51
C ARG A 130 -1.33 9.13 2.56
N LEU A 131 -1.52 9.82 1.43
CA LEU A 131 -2.52 10.87 1.28
C LEU A 131 -3.85 10.29 0.78
N ILE A 132 -4.93 10.66 1.44
CA ILE A 132 -6.30 10.53 0.96
C ILE A 132 -6.82 11.95 0.72
N LEU A 133 -7.50 12.15 -0.41
CA LEU A 133 -8.10 13.43 -0.81
C LEU A 133 -9.63 13.29 -0.89
N PRO A 134 -10.33 13.48 0.25
CA PRO A 134 -11.79 13.49 0.27
C PRO A 134 -12.37 14.62 -0.58
N SER A 135 -13.59 14.44 -1.08
CA SER A 135 -14.30 15.43 -1.89
C SER A 135 -14.77 16.67 -1.10
N SER A 136 -14.84 16.56 0.23
CA SER A 136 -15.15 17.65 1.16
C SER A 136 -14.38 17.47 2.46
N PHE A 137 -14.53 18.38 3.42
CA PHE A 137 -13.91 18.23 4.72
C PHE A 137 -14.28 16.87 5.35
N ALA A 138 -13.27 16.16 5.86
CA ALA A 138 -13.41 14.79 6.33
C ALA A 138 -13.09 14.69 7.82
N ASP A 139 -14.13 14.40 8.61
CA ASP A 139 -13.96 14.04 10.01
C ASP A 139 -13.72 12.53 10.10
N LEU A 140 -12.51 12.12 10.46
CA LEU A 140 -12.20 10.70 10.66
C LEU A 140 -13.11 10.10 11.75
N CYS A 141 -13.70 8.94 11.46
CA CYS A 141 -14.57 8.23 12.39
C CYS A 141 -14.22 6.74 12.54
N GLY A 142 -13.23 6.24 11.79
CA GLY A 142 -12.74 4.89 11.96
C GLY A 142 -11.46 4.61 11.17
N LEU A 143 -10.59 3.79 11.74
CA LEU A 143 -9.43 3.21 11.08
C LEU A 143 -9.25 1.81 11.64
N HIS A 144 -9.12 0.83 10.76
CA HIS A 144 -8.80 -0.54 11.16
C HIS A 144 -7.78 -1.16 10.22
N SER A 145 -6.84 -1.92 10.76
CA SER A 145 -5.95 -2.74 9.94
C SER A 145 -6.76 -3.79 9.18
N ASP A 146 -6.35 -4.11 7.96
CA ASP A 146 -6.93 -5.22 7.20
C ASP A 146 -6.27 -6.58 7.51
N GLY A 147 -5.33 -6.62 8.46
CA GLY A 147 -4.61 -7.82 8.90
C GLY A 147 -3.50 -8.29 7.96
N ILE A 148 -3.35 -7.69 6.77
CA ILE A 148 -2.32 -8.07 5.78
C ILE A 148 -1.36 -6.92 5.44
N GLY A 149 -1.40 -5.84 6.22
CA GLY A 149 -0.53 -4.67 6.11
C GLY A 149 -1.22 -3.43 5.54
N GLY A 150 -2.46 -3.53 5.09
CA GLY A 150 -3.29 -2.41 4.70
C GLY A 150 -4.16 -1.89 5.84
N ALA A 151 -5.08 -0.98 5.50
CA ALA A 151 -6.07 -0.43 6.42
C ALA A 151 -7.35 0.02 5.72
N PHE A 152 -8.48 -0.10 6.42
CA PHE A 152 -9.73 0.57 6.10
C PHE A 152 -9.80 1.90 6.85
N VAL A 153 -10.15 2.97 6.15
CA VAL A 153 -10.25 4.32 6.71
C VAL A 153 -11.66 4.83 6.43
N ALA A 154 -12.35 5.32 7.44
CA ALA A 154 -13.69 5.87 7.32
C ALA A 154 -13.75 7.31 7.84
N TRP A 155 -14.51 8.16 7.16
CA TRP A 155 -14.71 9.55 7.51
C TRP A 155 -16.13 10.01 7.21
N VAL A 156 -16.60 11.00 7.98
CA VAL A 156 -17.85 11.70 7.72
C VAL A 156 -17.59 12.83 6.74
N THR A 157 -18.36 12.87 5.66
CA THR A 157 -18.48 14.01 4.74
C THR A 157 -19.82 14.69 4.93
N TYR A 158 -19.84 16.00 4.78
CA TYR A 158 -21.07 16.78 4.83
C TYR A 158 -21.42 17.30 3.44
N THR A 159 -22.66 17.08 3.01
CA THR A 159 -23.22 17.73 1.83
C THR A 159 -24.19 18.81 2.27
N ASP A 160 -24.01 20.02 1.75
CA ASP A 160 -24.90 21.15 1.99
C ASP A 160 -26.26 20.89 1.33
N ARG A 161 -27.36 20.99 2.10
CA ARG A 161 -28.74 20.85 1.59
C ARG A 161 -29.55 22.15 1.70
N GLY A 162 -28.89 23.28 1.93
CA GLY A 162 -29.54 24.58 2.03
C GLY A 162 -30.06 24.89 3.44
N PRO A 163 -30.86 25.98 3.60
CA PRO A 163 -31.01 26.69 4.86
C PRO A 163 -31.79 25.95 5.97
N SER A 164 -32.47 24.84 5.66
CA SER A 164 -33.35 24.13 6.61
C SER A 164 -32.76 22.86 7.23
N TYR A 165 -31.69 22.32 6.63
CA TYR A 165 -30.92 21.20 7.18
C TYR A 165 -29.45 21.48 6.87
N PRO A 166 -28.67 22.03 7.82
CA PRO A 166 -27.39 22.61 7.49
C PRO A 166 -26.42 21.56 6.93
N TYR A 167 -26.57 20.28 7.28
CA TYR A 167 -25.73 19.20 6.73
C TYR A 167 -26.46 17.86 6.65
N LEU A 168 -26.35 17.16 5.52
CA LEU A 168 -26.47 15.70 5.50
C LEU A 168 -25.08 15.10 5.68
N ALA A 169 -24.93 14.28 6.73
CA ALA A 169 -23.72 13.51 6.97
C ALA A 169 -23.78 12.19 6.18
N GLN A 170 -22.72 11.88 5.46
CA GLN A 170 -22.48 10.58 4.84
C GLN A 170 -21.18 10.00 5.40
N ILE A 171 -21.17 8.69 5.65
CA ILE A 171 -19.93 7.98 5.98
C ILE A 171 -19.33 7.48 4.66
N GLN A 172 -18.14 7.95 4.36
CA GLN A 172 -17.31 7.49 3.26
C GLN A 172 -16.21 6.60 3.83
N MET A 173 -15.74 5.64 3.03
CA MET A 173 -14.59 4.83 3.40
C MET A 173 -13.75 4.44 2.19
N THR A 174 -12.47 4.18 2.44
CA THR A 174 -11.57 3.57 1.47
C THR A 174 -10.72 2.49 2.13
N ARG A 175 -10.08 1.67 1.29
CA ARG A 175 -9.05 0.71 1.72
C ARG A 175 -7.72 1.13 1.13
N LEU A 176 -6.72 1.28 1.99
CA LEU A 176 -5.32 1.40 1.59
C LEU A 176 -4.71 0.00 1.65
N LEU A 177 -4.31 -0.54 0.51
CA LEU A 177 -3.54 -1.78 0.45
C LEU A 177 -2.06 -1.47 0.80
N PRO A 178 -1.30 -2.41 1.41
CA PRO A 178 0.11 -2.20 1.73
C PRO A 178 0.94 -1.94 0.47
N SER A 179 2.06 -1.23 0.59
CA SER A 179 2.85 -0.78 -0.57
C SER A 179 3.47 -1.97 -1.30
N SER A 180 3.67 -3.08 -0.58
CA SER A 180 4.06 -4.37 -1.15
C SER A 180 2.97 -5.00 -2.05
N LEU A 181 1.69 -4.68 -1.82
CA LEU A 181 0.55 -5.14 -2.64
C LEU A 181 0.06 -4.07 -3.63
N VAL A 182 0.30 -2.79 -3.36
CA VAL A 182 0.03 -1.65 -4.28
C VAL A 182 1.20 -1.42 -5.24
N GLY A 183 2.36 -1.98 -4.92
CA GLY A 183 3.54 -1.97 -5.76
C GLY A 183 3.36 -2.86 -6.98
N VAL A 184 3.22 -2.22 -8.14
CA VAL A 184 4.25 -2.43 -9.16
C VAL A 184 5.45 -1.59 -8.67
N PRO A 185 6.55 -2.21 -8.17
CA PRO A 185 7.66 -1.49 -7.54
C PRO A 185 8.18 -0.30 -8.37
N PRO A 186 8.68 0.77 -7.73
CA PRO A 186 9.37 1.83 -8.45
C PRO A 186 10.60 1.23 -9.13
N HIS A 187 10.64 1.30 -10.46
CA HIS A 187 11.75 0.82 -11.27
C HIS A 187 12.98 1.71 -11.08
N SER A 188 13.73 1.52 -10.01
CA SER A 188 15.20 1.64 -10.09
C SER A 188 15.75 0.26 -10.46
N GLY A 189 15.45 -0.12 -11.70
CA GLY A 189 15.56 -1.47 -12.25
C GLY A 189 14.21 -1.88 -12.81
N ARG A 190 14.02 -1.82 -14.12
CA ARG A 190 12.80 -2.28 -14.80
C ARG A 190 12.40 -3.66 -14.25
N ILE A 191 11.20 -3.78 -13.67
CA ILE A 191 10.51 -5.07 -13.60
C ILE A 191 10.10 -5.33 -15.02
N SER A 192 10.95 -6.06 -15.72
CA SER A 192 10.61 -6.62 -17.01
C SER A 192 9.55 -7.69 -16.77
N THR A 193 8.25 -7.36 -16.77
CA THR A 193 7.26 -8.43 -16.98
C THR A 193 7.61 -9.17 -18.28
N LEU A 194 7.44 -10.50 -18.34
CA LEU A 194 7.63 -11.24 -19.60
C LEU A 194 6.86 -10.54 -20.72
N ALA A 195 7.58 -9.95 -21.66
CA ALA A 195 7.02 -9.14 -22.74
C ALA A 195 7.50 -9.69 -24.07
N ILE A 196 6.61 -9.74 -25.05
CA ILE A 196 6.91 -10.15 -26.42
C ILE A 196 6.36 -9.06 -27.35
N SER A 197 7.20 -8.52 -28.23
CA SER A 197 6.78 -7.48 -29.17
C SER A 197 5.88 -8.05 -30.27
N ALA A 198 5.22 -7.15 -31.01
CA ALA A 198 4.67 -7.54 -32.29
C ALA A 198 5.78 -8.09 -33.20
N PRO A 199 5.50 -9.13 -34.01
CA PRO A 199 6.44 -9.68 -34.98
C PRO A 199 6.76 -8.68 -36.07
N ARG A 200 8.02 -8.65 -36.50
CA ARG A 200 8.50 -7.74 -37.55
C ARG A 200 9.40 -8.50 -38.54
N PRO A 201 9.08 -8.48 -39.86
CA PRO A 201 7.86 -7.94 -40.45
C PRO A 201 6.63 -8.81 -40.14
N ASN A 202 5.42 -8.24 -40.27
CA ASN A 202 4.17 -8.98 -40.22
C ASN A 202 3.17 -8.36 -41.23
N PRO A 203 2.84 -9.03 -42.35
CA PRO A 203 3.17 -10.42 -42.69
C PRO A 203 4.66 -10.68 -42.93
N ALA A 204 5.11 -11.88 -42.53
CA ALA A 204 6.46 -12.39 -42.73
C ALA A 204 6.53 -13.31 -43.96
N ARG A 205 7.62 -13.22 -44.74
CA ARG A 205 7.88 -14.11 -45.90
C ARG A 205 8.89 -15.19 -45.54
N ASP A 206 10.15 -14.80 -45.41
CA ASP A 206 11.24 -15.75 -45.11
C ASP A 206 11.68 -15.75 -43.65
N ALA A 207 11.55 -14.62 -42.95
CA ALA A 207 11.98 -14.48 -41.57
C ALA A 207 11.04 -13.55 -40.78
N VAL A 208 10.98 -13.77 -39.47
CA VAL A 208 10.30 -12.89 -38.51
C VAL A 208 11.16 -12.71 -37.27
N ALA A 209 11.24 -11.48 -36.77
CA ALA A 209 11.90 -11.15 -35.51
C ALA A 209 10.89 -10.66 -34.47
N LEU A 210 11.18 -10.96 -33.21
CA LEU A 210 10.40 -10.60 -32.03
C LEU A 210 11.38 -10.12 -30.96
N ASP A 211 11.06 -9.00 -30.29
CA ASP A 211 11.77 -8.63 -29.06
C ASP A 211 11.10 -9.34 -27.89
N LEU A 212 11.92 -9.95 -27.03
CA LEU A 212 11.52 -10.64 -25.82
C LEU A 212 12.19 -9.97 -24.62
N THR A 213 11.44 -9.63 -23.57
CA THR A 213 12.02 -9.14 -22.32
C THR A 213 11.75 -10.15 -21.20
N LEU A 214 12.81 -10.66 -20.57
CA LEU A 214 12.72 -11.65 -19.48
C LEU A 214 12.84 -10.98 -18.10
N PRO A 215 11.95 -11.32 -17.15
CA PRO A 215 11.95 -10.76 -15.79
C PRO A 215 13.15 -11.12 -14.95
N ASP A 216 13.67 -12.32 -15.15
CA ASP A 216 14.70 -12.95 -14.34
C ASP A 216 15.57 -13.85 -15.23
N ASP A 217 16.58 -14.47 -14.63
CA ASP A 217 17.49 -15.37 -15.34
C ASP A 217 16.89 -16.76 -15.61
N SER A 218 15.58 -16.98 -15.36
CA SER A 218 14.96 -18.27 -15.66
C SER A 218 14.87 -18.49 -17.19
N PRO A 219 15.13 -19.72 -17.67
CA PRO A 219 15.02 -20.02 -19.10
C PRO A 219 13.59 -19.82 -19.62
N ALA A 220 13.48 -19.19 -20.79
CA ALA A 220 12.23 -19.01 -21.51
C ALA A 220 12.24 -19.78 -22.83
N ARG A 221 11.17 -20.53 -23.10
CA ARG A 221 10.97 -21.22 -24.38
C ARG A 221 10.13 -20.34 -25.30
N VAL A 222 10.64 -20.02 -26.48
CA VAL A 222 9.90 -19.32 -27.54
C VAL A 222 9.57 -20.30 -28.65
N GLU A 223 8.29 -20.39 -29.01
CA GLU A 223 7.77 -21.37 -29.96
C GLU A 223 6.94 -20.68 -31.03
N LEU A 224 7.04 -21.14 -32.27
CA LEU A 224 6.11 -20.80 -33.33
C LEU A 224 5.13 -21.95 -33.50
N LEU A 225 3.84 -21.69 -33.34
CA LEU A 225 2.77 -22.68 -33.37
C LEU A 225 1.80 -22.42 -34.53
N ASP A 226 1.23 -23.47 -35.10
CA ASP A 226 0.09 -23.33 -36.01
C ASP A 226 -1.23 -23.11 -35.25
N VAL A 227 -2.33 -22.88 -35.97
CA VAL A 227 -3.67 -22.69 -35.37
C VAL A 227 -4.19 -23.93 -34.61
N ALA A 228 -3.62 -25.12 -34.87
CA ALA A 228 -3.94 -26.34 -34.14
C ALA A 228 -3.08 -26.51 -32.87
N GLY A 229 -2.19 -25.56 -32.57
CA GLY A 229 -1.29 -25.59 -31.43
C GLY A 229 -0.08 -26.50 -31.60
N ARG A 230 0.22 -26.98 -32.82
CA ARG A 230 1.42 -27.77 -33.09
C ARG A 230 2.64 -26.86 -33.19
N VAL A 231 3.71 -27.21 -32.48
CA VAL A 231 4.97 -26.46 -32.49
C VAL A 231 5.70 -26.73 -33.81
N GLN A 232 5.86 -25.68 -34.61
CA GLN A 232 6.59 -25.69 -35.88
C GLN A 232 8.06 -25.36 -35.70
N ARG A 233 8.39 -24.46 -34.77
CA ARG A 233 9.77 -24.06 -34.40
C ARG A 233 9.84 -23.77 -32.90
N SER A 234 11.01 -23.96 -32.29
CA SER A 234 11.26 -23.66 -30.87
C SER A 234 12.68 -23.18 -30.67
N GLN A 235 12.86 -22.24 -29.75
CA GLN A 235 14.15 -21.70 -29.29
C GLN A 235 14.11 -21.53 -27.77
N LEU A 236 15.27 -21.64 -27.12
CA LEU A 236 15.43 -21.39 -25.69
C LEU A 236 16.22 -20.09 -25.52
N VAL A 237 15.75 -19.20 -24.66
CA VAL A 237 16.37 -17.91 -24.33
C VAL A 237 16.65 -17.88 -22.83
N VAL A 238 17.85 -17.42 -22.45
CA VAL A 238 18.30 -17.39 -21.05
C VAL A 238 18.93 -16.02 -20.77
N GLY A 239 18.77 -15.56 -19.54
CA GLY A 239 19.31 -14.29 -19.04
C GLY A 239 18.23 -13.23 -18.92
N ALA A 240 18.24 -12.47 -17.82
CA ALA A 240 17.29 -11.39 -17.62
C ALA A 240 17.44 -10.26 -18.65
N GLY A 241 16.37 -9.52 -18.90
CA GLY A 241 16.38 -8.34 -19.77
C GLY A 241 16.00 -8.62 -21.23
N PRO A 242 16.33 -7.70 -22.15
CA PRO A 242 15.88 -7.74 -23.54
C PRO A 242 16.71 -8.71 -24.40
N HIS A 243 16.01 -9.45 -25.26
CA HIS A 243 16.53 -10.40 -26.24
C HIS A 243 15.85 -10.19 -27.59
N SER A 244 16.57 -10.48 -28.66
CA SER A 244 15.99 -10.55 -30.00
C SER A 244 15.90 -12.01 -30.44
N VAL A 245 14.71 -12.43 -30.86
CA VAL A 245 14.39 -13.82 -31.23
C VAL A 245 13.92 -13.84 -32.67
N GLY A 246 14.64 -14.59 -33.51
CA GLY A 246 14.36 -14.69 -34.94
C GLY A 246 13.99 -16.12 -35.35
N PHE A 247 12.95 -16.25 -36.17
CA PHE A 247 12.67 -17.49 -36.91
C PHE A 247 12.88 -17.26 -38.40
N ASP A 248 13.85 -17.98 -38.97
CA ASP A 248 14.16 -17.95 -40.39
C ASP A 248 13.53 -19.13 -41.15
N ARG A 249 13.62 -19.08 -42.48
CA ARG A 249 13.12 -20.10 -43.41
C ARG A 249 11.60 -20.35 -43.25
N LEU A 250 10.85 -19.30 -42.95
CA LEU A 250 9.38 -19.34 -42.83
C LEU A 250 8.69 -19.65 -44.17
N GLY A 251 9.34 -19.39 -45.31
CA GLY A 251 8.84 -19.79 -46.63
C GLY A 251 8.68 -21.31 -46.81
N SER A 252 9.25 -22.13 -45.92
CA SER A 252 9.00 -23.58 -45.86
C SER A 252 7.67 -23.95 -45.18
N LEU A 253 7.01 -23.01 -44.51
CA LEU A 253 5.73 -23.19 -43.85
C LEU A 253 4.58 -22.83 -44.80
N PRO A 254 3.43 -23.50 -44.74
CA PRO A 254 2.24 -23.08 -45.47
C PRO A 254 1.86 -21.63 -45.13
N PRO A 255 1.48 -20.78 -46.12
CA PRO A 255 0.97 -19.45 -45.83
C PRO A 255 -0.26 -19.53 -44.92
N GLY A 256 -0.33 -18.66 -43.92
CA GLY A 256 -1.41 -18.69 -42.94
C GLY A 256 -1.09 -17.98 -41.63
N LEU A 257 -2.00 -18.13 -40.67
CA LEU A 257 -1.85 -17.58 -39.33
C LEU A 257 -1.11 -18.57 -38.42
N TYR A 258 -0.11 -18.05 -37.71
CA TYR A 258 0.67 -18.72 -36.69
C TYR A 258 0.66 -17.91 -35.40
N PHE A 259 1.09 -18.53 -34.30
CA PHE A 259 1.28 -17.87 -33.01
C PHE A 259 2.72 -18.04 -32.57
N ALA A 260 3.40 -16.94 -32.23
CA ALA A 260 4.65 -17.02 -31.49
C ALA A 260 4.33 -16.95 -29.99
N ARG A 261 4.74 -17.95 -29.20
CA ARG A 261 4.50 -18.06 -27.76
C ARG A 261 5.83 -18.08 -27.00
N ALA A 262 5.99 -17.19 -26.04
CA ALA A 262 7.07 -17.23 -25.05
C ALA A 262 6.52 -17.78 -23.73
N ALA A 263 7.18 -18.79 -23.15
CA ALA A 263 6.82 -19.38 -21.86
C ALA A 263 8.04 -19.40 -20.92
N ALA A 264 7.91 -18.80 -19.75
CA ALA A 264 8.93 -18.72 -18.70
C ALA A 264 8.28 -19.02 -17.33
N ARG A 265 9.09 -19.05 -16.26
CA ARG A 265 8.57 -19.25 -14.89
C ARG A 265 7.52 -18.20 -14.51
N ALA A 266 7.70 -16.97 -14.96
CA ALA A 266 6.78 -15.84 -14.71
C ALA A 266 5.46 -15.90 -15.51
N GLY A 267 5.29 -16.87 -16.41
CA GLY A 267 4.07 -17.08 -17.19
C GLY A 267 4.33 -17.25 -18.69
N ALA A 268 3.25 -17.16 -19.48
CA ALA A 268 3.32 -17.26 -20.94
C ALA A 268 2.66 -16.06 -21.62
N ARG A 269 3.16 -15.70 -22.81
CA ARG A 269 2.63 -14.66 -23.70
C ARG A 269 2.67 -15.14 -25.14
N SER A 270 1.74 -14.66 -25.97
CA SER A 270 1.67 -15.03 -27.38
C SER A 270 1.27 -13.88 -28.29
N VAL A 271 1.80 -13.86 -29.51
CA VAL A 271 1.46 -12.89 -30.57
C VAL A 271 1.16 -13.60 -31.88
N ARG A 272 0.37 -12.95 -32.74
CA ARG A 272 -0.01 -13.47 -34.05
C ARG A 272 1.07 -13.18 -35.08
N VAL A 273 1.49 -14.20 -35.82
CA VAL A 273 2.43 -14.10 -36.95
C VAL A 273 1.67 -14.52 -38.21
N VAL A 274 1.59 -13.64 -39.21
CA VAL A 274 1.05 -14.00 -40.52
C VAL A 274 2.22 -14.38 -41.41
N VAL A 275 2.21 -15.59 -41.96
CA VAL A 275 3.19 -16.02 -42.96
C VAL A 275 2.56 -15.91 -44.34
N SER A 276 3.23 -15.20 -45.25
CA SER A 276 2.86 -15.09 -46.66
C SER A 276 3.95 -15.68 -47.55
N ARG A 277 3.60 -15.95 -48.81
CA ARG A 277 4.62 -16.10 -49.86
C ARG A 277 5.31 -14.77 -50.11
#